data_AF-A0A484HKY9-F1
#
_entry.id   AF-A0A484HKY9-F1
#
_cell.length_a   1.000
_cell.length_b   1.000
_cell.length_c   1.000
_cell.angle_alpha   90.00
_cell.angle_beta   90.00
_cell.angle_gamma   90.00
#
_symmetry.space_group_name_H-M   'P 1'
#
loop_
_entity.id
_entity.type
_entity.pdbx_description
1 polymer ?
#
loop_
_entity_poly.entity_id
_entity_poly.type
_entity_poly.pdbx_seq_one_letter_code
_entity_poly.pdbx_strand_id
1 'polypeptide(L)'
;MIKLEGTLLNVFTQQGGQNKKTGDQFEDRDKVQILGAMDLPNGDVKNELFTLSVENYRDFKDFLNHKISVAVGAMASGRNVIFYVAKGAKPILAEQV
;
A
#
# COMPACT_ATOMS: atom_id res chain seq x y z
N MET A 1 6.75 -10.83 8.04
CA MET A 1 6.25 -10.20 6.81
C MET A 1 4.74 -10.35 6.79
N ILE A 2 4.01 -9.26 6.65
CA ILE A 2 2.54 -9.27 6.75
C ILE A 2 1.99 -9.45 5.33
N LYS A 3 0.97 -10.29 5.16
CA LYS A 3 0.24 -10.40 3.89
C LYS A 3 -0.93 -9.43 3.95
N LEU A 4 -1.02 -8.50 3.01
CA LEU A 4 -2.17 -7.62 2.88
C LEU A 4 -3.04 -8.13 1.74
N GLU A 5 -4.31 -8.33 2.03
CA GLU A 5 -5.33 -8.71 1.05
C GLU A 5 -6.41 -7.65 0.97
N GLY A 6 -6.85 -7.34 -0.25
CA GLY A 6 -7.86 -6.32 -0.47
C GLY A 6 -8.00 -5.95 -1.94
N THR A 7 -8.94 -5.04 -2.22
CA THR A 7 -9.19 -4.57 -3.59
C THR A 7 -8.23 -3.45 -3.94
N LEU A 8 -7.47 -3.59 -5.02
CA LEU A 8 -6.62 -2.51 -5.52
C LEU A 8 -7.50 -1.43 -6.16
N LEU A 9 -7.50 -0.22 -5.59
CA LEU A 9 -8.34 0.89 -6.07
C LEU A 9 -7.59 1.90 -6.92
N ASN A 10 -6.29 2.07 -6.68
CA ASN A 10 -5.54 3.14 -7.33
C ASN A 10 -4.04 2.81 -7.42
N VAL A 11 -3.42 3.35 -8.47
CA VAL A 11 -1.98 3.33 -8.71
C VAL A 11 -1.55 4.73 -9.16
N PHE A 12 -0.54 5.32 -8.53
CA PHE A 12 -0.13 6.68 -8.83
C PHE A 12 1.32 6.95 -8.44
N THR A 13 1.93 7.97 -9.04
CA THR A 13 3.22 8.51 -8.60
C THR A 13 2.96 9.75 -7.74
N GLN A 14 3.42 9.71 -6.50
CA GLN A 14 3.45 10.87 -5.63
C GLN A 14 4.67 11.71 -6.00
N GLN A 15 4.45 12.94 -6.44
CA GLN A 15 5.53 13.88 -6.73
C GLN A 15 6.37 14.13 -5.48
N GLY A 16 7.68 14.07 -5.67
CA GLY A 16 8.69 14.46 -4.73
C GLY A 16 8.65 15.96 -4.45
N GLY A 17 9.49 16.39 -3.54
CA GLY A 17 9.56 17.80 -3.17
C GLY A 17 10.52 18.04 -2.03
N GLN A 18 10.38 19.19 -1.40
CA GLN A 18 11.19 19.57 -0.25
C GLN A 18 10.34 19.61 1.00
N ASN A 19 10.79 18.95 2.06
CA ASN A 19 10.17 19.05 3.36
C ASN A 19 10.36 20.47 3.89
N LYS A 20 9.27 21.24 3.95
CA LYS A 20 9.29 22.66 4.37
C LYS A 20 9.86 22.89 5.78
N LYS A 21 9.88 21.85 6.63
CA LYS A 21 10.38 21.95 8.01
C LYS A 21 11.85 21.57 8.15
N THR A 22 12.29 20.55 7.42
CA THR A 22 13.67 20.01 7.57
C THR A 22 14.59 20.43 6.43
N GLY A 23 14.04 20.92 5.31
CA GLY A 23 14.79 21.25 4.10
C GLY A 23 15.17 20.02 3.26
N ASP A 24 14.89 18.80 3.72
CA ASP A 24 15.23 17.57 3.02
C ASP A 24 14.45 17.43 1.72
N GLN A 25 15.15 17.12 0.64
CA GLN A 25 14.51 16.71 -0.60
C GLN A 25 14.09 15.23 -0.50
N PHE A 26 12.91 14.94 -1.02
CA PHE A 26 12.44 13.57 -1.21
C PHE A 26 12.05 13.40 -2.67
N GLU A 27 12.43 12.25 -3.22
CA GLU A 27 12.17 11.89 -4.61
C GLU A 27 10.71 11.50 -4.84
N ASP A 28 10.32 11.43 -6.11
CA ASP A 28 9.07 10.84 -6.54
C ASP A 28 8.95 9.42 -6.00
N ARG A 29 7.74 9.05 -5.58
CA ARG A 29 7.47 7.70 -5.07
C ARG A 29 6.23 7.12 -5.72
N ASP A 30 6.39 5.93 -6.28
CA ASP A 30 5.27 5.14 -6.75
C ASP A 30 4.47 4.58 -5.58
N LYS A 31 3.16 4.65 -5.71
CA LYS A 31 2.18 4.31 -4.68
C LYS A 31 1.05 3.48 -5.25
N VAL A 32 0.50 2.63 -4.41
CA VAL A 32 -0.75 1.91 -4.68
C VAL A 32 -1.69 2.03 -3.48
N GLN A 33 -2.99 1.98 -3.73
CA GLN A 33 -4.01 2.02 -2.68
C GLN A 33 -4.85 0.75 -2.69
N ILE A 34 -4.86 0.04 -1.57
CA ILE A 34 -5.60 -1.21 -1.39
C ILE A 34 -6.66 -0.99 -0.33
N LEU A 35 -7.91 -1.27 -0.66
CA LEU A 35 -9.02 -1.31 0.29
C LEU A 35 -8.99 -2.66 1.01
N GLY A 36 -8.56 -2.65 2.26
CA GLY A 36 -8.61 -3.79 3.16
C GLY A 36 -9.86 -3.75 4.04
N ALA A 37 -10.22 -4.91 4.59
CA ALA A 37 -11.30 -5.07 5.55
C ALA A 37 -10.75 -5.73 6.82
N MET A 38 -11.15 -5.22 7.98
CA MET A 38 -10.79 -5.77 9.29
C MET A 38 -12.05 -6.03 10.10
N ASP A 39 -12.20 -7.27 10.54
CA ASP A 39 -13.27 -7.64 11.47
C ASP A 39 -12.99 -7.01 12.84
N LEU A 40 -14.00 -6.34 13.38
CA LEU A 40 -13.95 -5.74 14.71
C LEU A 40 -14.52 -6.71 15.76
N PRO A 41 -14.11 -6.60 17.04
CA PRO A 41 -14.61 -7.48 18.10
C PRO A 41 -16.13 -7.42 18.32
N ASN A 42 -16.78 -6.34 17.87
CA ASN A 42 -18.22 -6.16 17.93
C ASN A 42 -18.98 -6.79 16.74
N GLY A 43 -18.27 -7.44 15.80
CA GLY A 43 -18.84 -8.07 14.62
C GLY A 43 -18.99 -7.13 13.41
N ASP A 44 -18.65 -5.85 13.54
CA ASP A 44 -18.63 -4.92 12.39
C ASP A 44 -17.38 -5.13 11.53
N VAL A 45 -17.46 -4.71 10.27
CA VAL A 45 -16.31 -4.66 9.37
C VAL A 45 -15.84 -3.22 9.23
N LYS A 46 -14.58 -2.98 9.60
CA LYS A 46 -13.91 -1.71 9.34
C LYS A 46 -13.14 -1.81 8.02
N ASN A 47 -13.60 -1.10 7.01
CA ASN A 47 -12.83 -0.91 5.78
C ASN A 47 -11.77 0.17 5.99
N GLU A 48 -10.56 -0.09 5.48
CA GLU A 48 -9.43 0.83 5.59
C GLU A 48 -8.65 0.89 4.28
N LEU A 49 -8.34 2.11 3.84
CA LEU A 49 -7.60 2.35 2.61
C LEU A 49 -6.10 2.44 2.92
N PHE A 50 -5.36 1.39 2.59
CA PHE A 50 -3.92 1.34 2.79
C PHE A 50 -3.20 1.94 1.59
N THR A 51 -2.36 2.95 1.83
CA THR A 51 -1.48 3.49 0.80
C THR A 51 -0.07 2.93 0.99
N LEU A 52 0.39 2.13 0.03
CA LEU A 52 1.69 1.46 0.06
C LEU A 52 2.68 2.17 -0.85
N SER A 53 3.93 2.27 -0.41
CA SER A 53 5.04 2.58 -1.32
C SER A 53 5.47 1.33 -2.09
N VAL A 54 5.71 1.47 -3.39
CA VAL A 54 6.13 0.38 -4.28
C VAL A 54 7.32 0.81 -5.13
N GLU A 55 8.07 -0.15 -5.67
CA GLU A 55 9.21 0.13 -6.57
C GLU A 55 8.75 0.60 -7.95
N ASN A 56 7.67 0.00 -8.47
CA ASN A 56 7.08 0.35 -9.76
C ASN A 56 5.56 0.11 -9.70
N TYR A 57 4.76 1.17 -9.82
CA TYR A 57 3.29 1.00 -9.76
C TYR A 57 2.74 0.20 -10.95
N ARG A 58 3.47 0.15 -12.08
CA ARG A 58 3.00 -0.52 -13.31
C ARG A 58 2.78 -2.01 -13.09
N ASP A 59 3.53 -2.63 -12.18
CA ASP A 59 3.37 -4.03 -11.80
C ASP A 59 2.01 -4.34 -11.16
N PHE A 60 1.29 -3.30 -10.72
CA PHE A 60 -0.04 -3.41 -10.10
C PHE A 60 -1.17 -2.99 -11.04
N LYS A 61 -0.87 -2.33 -12.16
CA LYS A 61 -1.88 -1.66 -13.00
C LYS A 61 -2.93 -2.64 -13.54
N ASP A 62 -2.52 -3.83 -13.93
CA ASP A 62 -3.40 -4.86 -14.48
C ASP A 62 -4.35 -5.47 -13.43
N PHE A 63 -4.09 -5.22 -12.14
CA PHE A 63 -4.88 -5.71 -11.03
C PHE A 63 -5.89 -4.67 -10.50
N LEU A 64 -6.04 -3.53 -11.16
CA LEU A 64 -7.00 -2.50 -10.75
C LEU A 64 -8.40 -3.10 -10.63
N ASN A 65 -9.09 -2.72 -9.56
CA ASN A 65 -10.41 -3.22 -9.15
C ASN A 65 -10.49 -4.73 -8.83
N HIS A 66 -9.36 -5.44 -8.80
CA HIS A 66 -9.32 -6.84 -8.41
C HIS A 66 -8.86 -6.99 -6.96
N LYS A 67 -9.30 -8.08 -6.32
CA LYS A 67 -8.80 -8.49 -5.02
C LYS A 67 -7.42 -9.12 -5.19
N ILE A 68 -6.41 -8.50 -4.59
CA ILE A 68 -5.03 -8.97 -4.63
C ILE A 68 -4.53 -9.35 -3.26
N SER A 69 -3.46 -10.13 -3.26
CA SER A 69 -2.59 -10.30 -2.13
C SER A 69 -1.17 -9.84 -2.44
N VAL A 70 -0.53 -9.18 -1.47
CA VAL A 70 0.88 -8.79 -1.59
C VAL A 70 1.57 -8.82 -0.23
N ALA A 71 2.85 -9.20 -0.23
CA ALA A 71 3.69 -9.14 0.96
C ALA A 71 4.06 -7.68 1.28
N VAL A 72 3.72 -7.22 2.47
CA VAL A 72 3.95 -5.85 2.94
C VAL A 72 4.79 -5.82 4.20
N GLY A 73 5.57 -4.74 4.30
CA GLY A 73 6.22 -4.29 5.52
C GLY A 73 5.50 -3.06 6.10
N ALA A 74 5.69 -2.86 7.39
CA ALA A 74 5.22 -1.68 8.11
C ALA A 74 6.38 -1.12 8.95
N MET A 75 6.51 0.20 8.99
CA MET A 75 7.51 0.90 9.79
C MET A 75 6.86 2.05 10.55
N ALA A 76 7.18 2.19 11.84
CA ALA A 76 6.74 3.33 12.64
C ALA A 76 7.54 4.58 12.25
N SER A 77 6.85 5.69 12.03
CA SER A 77 7.42 7.01 11.77
C SER A 77 6.73 8.03 12.66
N GLY A 78 7.30 8.27 13.84
CA GLY A 78 6.69 9.10 14.87
C GLY A 78 5.37 8.48 15.35
N ARG A 79 4.25 9.16 15.11
CA ARG A 79 2.90 8.69 15.45
C ARG A 79 2.18 7.97 14.30
N ASN A 80 2.82 7.86 13.14
CA ASN A 80 2.22 7.25 11.95
C ASN A 80 2.88 5.89 11.65
N VAL A 81 2.15 5.02 10.97
CA VAL A 81 2.69 3.78 10.39
C VAL A 81 2.79 3.96 8.89
N ILE A 82 3.98 3.71 8.34
CA ILE A 82 4.25 3.73 6.91
C ILE A 82 4.23 2.29 6.41
N PHE A 83 3.38 2.03 5.43
CA PHE A 83 3.31 0.73 4.77
C PHE A 83 4.05 0.77 3.42
N TYR A 84 4.69 -0.35 3.09
CA TYR A 84 5.42 -0.52 1.84
C TYR A 84 5.34 -1.97 1.36
N VAL A 85 5.37 -2.15 0.05
CA VAL A 85 5.50 -3.48 -0.55
C VAL A 85 6.93 -3.96 -0.33
N ALA A 86 7.07 -5.21 0.10
CA ALA A 86 8.39 -5.78 0.32
C ALA A 86 9.20 -5.85 -0.97
N LYS A 87 10.52 -5.71 -0.86
CA LYS A 87 11.42 -5.71 -2.02
C LYS A 87 11.21 -6.94 -2.90
N GLY A 88 10.97 -6.74 -4.19
CA GLY A 88 10.70 -7.81 -5.15
C GLY A 88 9.35 -8.53 -5.02
N ALA A 89 8.50 -8.15 -4.06
CA ALA A 89 7.17 -8.73 -3.96
C ALA A 89 6.26 -8.19 -5.08
N LYS A 90 5.51 -9.09 -5.70
CA LYS A 90 4.52 -8.79 -6.74
C LYS A 90 3.11 -9.10 -6.25
N PRO A 91 2.10 -8.36 -6.73
CA PRO A 91 0.72 -8.71 -6.43
C PRO A 91 0.36 -10.05 -7.10
N ILE A 92 -0.47 -10.83 -6.41
CA ILE A 92 -1.11 -12.02 -6.95
C ILE A 92 -2.63 -11.88 -6.76
N LEU A 93 -3.42 -12.47 -7.66
CA LEU A 93 -4.88 -12.49 -7.48
C LEU A 93 -5.22 -13.31 -6.24
N ALA A 94 -6.06 -12.77 -5.37
CA ALA A 94 -6.43 -13.43 -4.12
C ALA A 94 -7.24 -14.72 -4.34
N GLU A 95 -7.84 -14.90 -5.52
CA GLU A 95 -8.52 -16.15 -5.93
C GLU A 95 -7.55 -17.32 -6.19
N GLN A 96 -6.25 -17.03 -6.32
CA GLN A 96 -5.21 -18.02 -6.64
C GLN A 96 -4.35 -18.41 -5.42
N VAL A 97 -4.74 -18.02 -4.20
CA VAL A 97 -3.94 -18.21 -2.97
C VAL A 97 -4.64 -19.05 -1.93
#